data_AF-A0AAE1GTW7-F1
#
_entry.id   AF-A0AAE1GTW7-F1
#
_cell.length_a   1.000
_cell.length_b   1.000
_cell.length_c   1.000
_cell.angle_alpha   90.00
_cell.angle_beta   90.00
_cell.angle_gamma   90.00
#
_symmetry.space_group_name_H-M   'P 1'
#
loop_
_entity.id
_entity.type
_entity.pdbx_description
1 polymer ?
#
loop_
_entity_poly.entity_id
_entity_poly.type
_entity_poly.pdbx_seq_one_letter_code
_entity_poly.pdbx_strand_id
1 'polypeptide(L)'
;VDCRMSAWGPWSECDADCGAGRMTRTRTIERPPINGGKHCAALVQKRACAGQRCPRDQRQAALRETALLLPAALGWSRAVNATQDIRRNLRLRYPKDPADENEYCVPFEVIKASKACRKEKGFAALREGSRVCVRCEAQAVRRALGYRCQGHGVVDRATRWSALSATHCHGKWVRLESDQPEPEPDTDTDMLGDSPDENQVVDEEEESAKQPRRKEQKDKAVSLECPSCKKGALFIFV
;
A
#
# COMPACT_ATOMS: atom_id res chain seq x y z
N VAL A 1 32.24 -51.81 -0.91
CA VAL A 1 30.79 -51.51 -0.97
C VAL A 1 30.61 -50.02 -0.80
N ASP A 2 29.98 -49.36 -1.78
CA ASP A 2 29.76 -47.90 -1.74
C ASP A 2 28.64 -47.50 -0.77
N CYS A 3 28.78 -46.29 -0.22
CA CYS A 3 27.75 -45.68 0.61
C CYS A 3 26.41 -45.55 -0.12
N ARG A 4 25.32 -45.86 0.58
CA ARG A 4 23.94 -45.61 0.13
C ARG A 4 23.27 -44.66 1.11
N MET A 5 22.60 -43.64 0.57
CA MET A 5 21.93 -42.59 1.32
C MET A 5 20.45 -42.60 0.99
N SER A 6 19.61 -42.16 1.94
CA SER A 6 18.18 -42.02 1.72
C SER A 6 17.87 -40.92 0.70
N ALA A 7 16.63 -40.90 0.22
CA ALA A 7 16.10 -39.72 -0.46
C ALA A 7 16.17 -38.50 0.48
N TRP A 8 16.24 -37.32 -0.12
CA TRP A 8 16.15 -36.08 0.62
C TRP A 8 14.78 -35.93 1.28
N GLY A 9 14.77 -35.52 2.54
CA GLY A 9 13.58 -35.06 3.23
C GLY A 9 13.03 -33.76 2.62
N PRO A 10 11.85 -33.30 3.11
CA PRO A 10 11.31 -32.01 2.71
C PRO A 10 12.24 -30.87 3.10
N TRP A 11 12.09 -29.74 2.42
CA TRP A 11 12.73 -28.51 2.83
C TRP A 11 12.07 -27.97 4.09
N SER A 12 12.88 -27.46 5.02
CA SER A 12 12.41 -26.66 6.14
C SER A 12 11.71 -25.40 5.63
N GLU A 13 11.01 -24.73 6.54
CA GLU A 13 10.59 -23.36 6.32
C GLU A 13 11.80 -22.45 6.14
N CYS A 14 11.55 -21.27 5.58
CA CYS A 14 12.56 -20.24 5.42
C CYS A 14 12.95 -19.73 6.81
N ASP A 15 14.25 -19.68 7.11
CA ASP A 15 14.76 -19.16 8.38
C ASP A 15 14.60 -17.64 8.56
N ALA A 16 14.10 -16.94 7.53
CA ALA A 16 13.89 -15.52 7.52
C ALA A 16 12.40 -15.19 7.36
N ASP A 17 11.86 -14.47 8.34
CA ASP A 17 10.49 -13.91 8.28
C ASP A 17 10.38 -12.82 7.19
N CYS A 18 11.46 -12.05 7.01
CA CYS A 18 11.57 -11.05 5.96
C CYS A 18 12.95 -11.07 5.25
N GLY A 19 12.97 -10.68 3.98
CA GLY A 19 14.21 -10.53 3.22
C GLY A 19 14.77 -11.86 2.73
N ALA A 20 16.09 -11.93 2.55
CA ALA A 20 16.75 -13.15 2.09
C ALA A 20 16.99 -14.11 3.26
N GLY A 21 16.56 -15.37 3.09
CA GLY A 21 16.76 -16.45 4.04
C GLY A 21 17.32 -17.71 3.40
N ARG A 22 17.33 -18.78 4.18
CA ARG A 22 17.76 -20.11 3.79
C ARG A 22 16.78 -21.14 4.31
N MET A 23 16.62 -22.20 3.54
CA MET A 23 15.93 -23.41 3.97
C MET A 23 16.87 -24.60 3.81
N THR A 24 16.68 -25.57 4.69
CA THR A 24 17.56 -26.72 4.84
C THR A 24 16.76 -27.99 4.67
N ARG A 25 17.35 -29.00 4.03
CA ARG A 25 16.82 -30.37 4.04
C ARG A 25 17.92 -31.35 4.39
N THR A 26 17.53 -32.48 4.96
CA THR A 26 18.46 -33.52 5.41
C THR A 26 18.13 -34.87 4.77
N ARG A 27 19.11 -35.76 4.77
CA ARG A 27 18.98 -37.18 4.40
C ARG A 27 19.89 -38.01 5.29
N THR A 28 19.63 -39.30 5.40
CA THR A 28 20.38 -40.20 6.27
C THR A 28 21.22 -41.20 5.46
N ILE A 29 22.16 -41.86 6.13
CA ILE A 29 22.94 -42.95 5.55
C ILE A 29 22.15 -44.24 5.77
N GLU A 30 21.71 -44.89 4.69
CA GLU A 30 21.07 -46.21 4.74
C GLU A 30 22.11 -47.32 4.84
N ARG A 31 23.28 -47.12 4.23
CA ARG A 31 24.38 -48.08 4.26
C ARG A 31 25.73 -47.36 4.30
N PRO A 32 26.55 -47.58 5.33
CA PRO A 32 27.90 -47.01 5.39
C PRO A 32 28.83 -47.67 4.35
N PRO A 33 29.90 -46.98 3.93
CA PRO A 33 30.91 -47.56 3.06
C PRO A 33 31.72 -48.63 3.79
N ILE A 34 32.07 -49.73 3.10
CA ILE A 34 32.85 -50.85 3.66
C ILE A 34 33.96 -51.25 2.67
N ASN A 35 35.12 -51.65 3.19
CA ASN A 35 36.30 -52.14 2.44
C ASN A 35 36.76 -51.15 1.35
N GLY A 36 36.95 -49.87 1.70
CA GLY A 36 37.44 -48.85 0.76
C GLY A 36 36.39 -48.35 -0.26
N GLY A 37 35.10 -48.59 -0.02
CA GLY A 37 34.03 -48.03 -0.86
C GLY A 37 33.90 -46.51 -0.77
N LYS A 38 33.21 -45.90 -1.73
CA LYS A 38 33.05 -44.44 -1.81
C LYS A 38 32.34 -43.86 -0.58
N HIS A 39 32.90 -42.79 -0.02
CA HIS A 39 32.30 -42.03 1.09
C HIS A 39 30.94 -41.43 0.72
N CYS A 40 30.09 -41.26 1.74
CA CYS A 40 28.79 -40.61 1.58
C CYS A 40 28.97 -39.12 1.24
N ALA A 41 28.10 -38.61 0.37
CA ALA A 41 28.02 -37.17 0.11
C ALA A 41 27.40 -36.41 1.30
N ALA A 42 27.27 -35.09 1.17
CA ALA A 42 26.67 -34.26 2.21
C ALA A 42 25.26 -34.75 2.60
N LEU A 43 25.02 -34.83 3.90
CA LEU A 43 23.74 -35.21 4.52
C LEU A 43 22.79 -34.02 4.68
N VAL A 44 23.29 -32.80 4.49
CA VAL A 44 22.55 -31.55 4.65
C VAL A 44 22.68 -30.73 3.38
N GLN A 45 21.56 -30.23 2.87
CA GLN A 45 21.54 -29.31 1.75
C GLN A 45 20.85 -28.01 2.16
N LYS A 46 21.41 -26.87 1.73
CA LYS A 46 20.86 -25.54 1.96
C LYS A 46 20.51 -24.90 0.61
N ARG A 47 19.39 -24.21 0.53
CA ARG A 47 19.04 -23.35 -0.61
C ARG A 47 18.56 -21.99 -0.11
N ALA A 48 18.73 -20.96 -0.94
CA ALA A 48 18.19 -19.64 -0.65
C ALA A 48 16.65 -19.66 -0.71
N CYS A 49 16.04 -18.82 0.13
CA CYS A 49 14.62 -18.48 0.10
C CYS A 49 14.46 -16.98 0.31
N ALA A 50 13.25 -16.46 0.08
CA ALA A 50 12.91 -15.09 0.38
C ALA A 50 11.66 -15.08 1.25
N GLY A 51 11.75 -14.43 2.42
CA GLY A 51 10.62 -14.10 3.27
C GLY A 51 9.84 -12.91 2.73
N GLN A 52 9.01 -12.29 3.58
CA GLN A 52 8.26 -11.08 3.23
C GLN A 52 9.20 -9.89 2.97
N ARG A 53 8.70 -8.81 2.34
CA ARG A 53 9.51 -7.60 2.17
C ARG A 53 9.79 -6.95 3.52
N CYS A 54 11.06 -6.80 3.87
CA CYS A 54 11.42 -6.20 5.15
C CYS A 54 10.93 -4.74 5.26
N PRO A 55 10.53 -4.28 6.46
CA PRO A 55 10.11 -2.89 6.69
C PRO A 55 11.15 -1.86 6.24
N ARG A 56 12.45 -2.17 6.40
CA ARG A 56 13.55 -1.34 5.91
C ARG A 56 13.56 -1.20 4.38
N ASP A 57 13.26 -2.27 3.65
CA ASP A 57 13.16 -2.23 2.19
C ASP A 57 11.95 -1.41 1.74
N GLN A 58 10.84 -1.48 2.48
CA GLN A 58 9.65 -0.68 2.20
C GLN A 58 9.92 0.83 2.38
N ARG A 59 10.70 1.22 3.40
CA ARG A 59 11.14 2.61 3.60
C ARG A 59 12.12 3.05 2.50
N GLN A 60 13.04 2.17 2.10
CA GLN A 60 14.00 2.45 1.02
C GLN A 60 13.30 2.60 -0.34
N ALA A 61 12.27 1.78 -0.60
CA ALA A 61 11.44 1.90 -1.78
C ALA A 61 10.70 3.25 -1.81
N ALA A 62 10.08 3.64 -0.70
CA ALA A 62 9.38 4.92 -0.58
C ALA A 62 10.30 6.14 -0.81
N LEU A 63 11.60 6.06 -0.47
CA LEU A 63 12.58 7.10 -0.78
C LEU A 63 12.93 7.19 -2.28
N ARG A 64 12.77 6.08 -3.01
CA ARG A 64 13.05 6.00 -4.46
C ARG A 64 11.85 6.35 -5.31
N GLU A 65 10.65 6.30 -4.76
CA GLU A 65 9.42 6.67 -5.43
C GLU A 65 9.38 8.16 -5.82
N THR A 66 8.66 8.44 -6.90
CA THR A 66 8.31 9.79 -7.34
C THR A 66 6.80 9.91 -7.27
N ALA A 67 6.30 10.86 -6.48
CA ALA A 67 4.89 11.16 -6.42
C ALA A 67 4.40 11.77 -7.74
N LEU A 68 3.27 11.29 -8.23
CA LEU A 68 2.61 11.82 -9.42
C LEU A 68 1.42 12.66 -8.98
N LEU A 69 1.41 13.92 -9.40
CA LEU A 69 0.44 14.90 -8.94
C LEU A 69 -0.52 15.33 -10.04
N LEU A 70 -1.80 15.40 -9.67
CA LEU A 70 -2.81 16.17 -10.38
C LEU A 70 -3.37 17.28 -9.48
N PRO A 71 -3.68 18.47 -10.03
CA PRO A 71 -4.40 19.51 -9.31
C PRO A 71 -5.77 18.99 -8.86
N ALA A 72 -6.20 19.30 -7.64
CA ALA A 72 -7.48 18.82 -7.11
C ALA A 72 -8.68 19.24 -7.96
N ALA A 73 -8.61 20.38 -8.66
CA ALA A 73 -9.64 20.84 -9.59
C ALA A 73 -9.85 19.89 -10.79
N LEU A 74 -8.78 19.23 -11.27
CA LEU A 74 -8.89 18.19 -12.30
C LEU A 74 -9.40 16.87 -11.72
N GLY A 75 -9.51 16.79 -10.39
CA GLY A 75 -10.17 15.71 -9.69
C GLY A 75 -11.66 15.61 -10.01
N TRP A 76 -12.31 16.65 -10.56
CA TRP A 76 -13.78 16.74 -10.75
C TRP A 76 -14.36 16.08 -12.00
N SER A 77 -13.55 15.55 -12.91
CA SER A 77 -14.07 14.69 -14.00
C SER A 77 -14.45 13.29 -13.47
N ARG A 78 -15.39 13.23 -12.53
CA ARG A 78 -15.72 12.04 -11.72
C ARG A 78 -16.96 11.27 -12.18
N ALA A 79 -17.68 11.78 -13.18
CA ALA A 79 -18.97 11.19 -13.57
C ALA A 79 -19.29 11.31 -15.06
N VAL A 80 -18.29 11.53 -15.93
CA VAL A 80 -18.56 11.74 -17.36
C VAL A 80 -18.98 10.43 -18.05
N ASN A 81 -18.43 9.27 -17.63
CA ASN A 81 -18.91 7.94 -17.99
C ASN A 81 -18.21 6.85 -17.16
N ALA A 82 -18.91 5.79 -16.73
CA ALA A 82 -18.34 4.68 -15.96
C ALA A 82 -17.25 3.90 -16.72
N THR A 83 -17.21 4.02 -18.06
CA THR A 83 -16.25 3.37 -18.96
C THR A 83 -14.99 4.20 -19.24
N GLN A 84 -15.05 5.54 -19.06
CA GLN A 84 -13.92 6.44 -19.32
C GLN A 84 -13.18 6.87 -18.05
N ASP A 85 -13.66 6.45 -16.88
CA ASP A 85 -13.00 6.74 -15.62
C ASP A 85 -11.69 5.93 -15.50
N ILE A 86 -10.58 6.64 -15.74
CA ILE A 86 -9.21 6.11 -15.63
C ILE A 86 -8.95 5.47 -14.25
N ARG A 87 -9.66 5.91 -13.20
CA ARG A 87 -9.50 5.35 -11.85
C ARG A 87 -10.18 4.00 -11.67
N ARG A 88 -11.30 3.76 -12.34
CA ARG A 88 -11.89 2.42 -12.41
C ARG A 88 -10.97 1.46 -13.18
N ASN A 89 -10.25 1.98 -14.17
CA ASN A 89 -9.23 1.23 -14.92
C ASN A 89 -7.95 0.95 -14.10
N LEU A 90 -7.62 1.76 -13.08
CA LEU A 90 -6.55 1.44 -12.13
C LEU A 90 -6.87 0.13 -11.36
N ARG A 91 -8.14 -0.19 -11.11
CA ARG A 91 -8.55 -1.47 -10.51
C ARG A 91 -8.39 -2.66 -11.47
N LEU A 92 -8.55 -2.46 -12.77
CA LEU A 92 -8.27 -3.52 -13.77
C LEU A 92 -6.81 -3.97 -13.75
N ARG A 93 -5.87 -3.07 -13.41
CA ARG A 93 -4.45 -3.43 -13.27
C ARG A 93 -4.14 -4.17 -11.97
N TYR A 94 -4.95 -4.00 -10.92
CA TYR A 94 -4.69 -4.53 -9.59
C TYR A 94 -5.97 -5.12 -8.96
N PRO A 95 -6.47 -6.25 -9.48
CA PRO A 95 -7.74 -6.83 -9.06
C PRO A 95 -7.74 -7.42 -7.63
N LYS A 96 -6.56 -7.50 -6.98
CA LYS A 96 -6.40 -8.04 -5.62
C LYS A 96 -6.45 -6.96 -4.53
N ASP A 97 -6.46 -5.67 -4.90
CA ASP A 97 -6.55 -4.58 -3.92
C ASP A 97 -8.02 -4.39 -3.49
N PRO A 98 -8.32 -4.35 -2.18
CA PRO A 98 -9.69 -4.19 -1.68
C PRO A 98 -10.26 -2.83 -2.06
N ALA A 99 -11.58 -2.78 -2.26
CA ALA A 99 -12.32 -1.54 -2.48
C ALA A 99 -12.57 -0.82 -1.15
N ASP A 100 -11.50 -0.51 -0.41
CA ASP A 100 -11.60 0.19 0.88
C ASP A 100 -12.05 1.64 0.69
N GLU A 101 -12.62 2.25 1.74
CA GLU A 101 -12.99 3.68 1.78
C GLU A 101 -11.91 4.57 2.41
N ASN A 102 -10.73 4.00 2.69
CA ASN A 102 -9.65 4.68 3.42
C ASN A 102 -8.97 5.75 2.55
N GLU A 103 -9.59 6.91 2.45
CA GLU A 103 -8.97 8.13 1.94
C GLU A 103 -8.19 8.84 3.05
N TYR A 104 -7.01 9.35 2.74
CA TYR A 104 -6.23 10.15 3.70
C TYR A 104 -5.48 11.28 3.02
N CYS A 105 -5.09 12.26 3.84
CA CYS A 105 -4.40 13.45 3.39
C CYS A 105 -3.00 13.50 3.98
N VAL A 106 -2.06 13.97 3.18
CA VAL A 106 -0.65 14.04 3.57
C VAL A 106 -0.15 15.47 3.40
N PRO A 107 0.32 16.10 4.49
CA PRO A 107 0.96 17.41 4.41
C PRO A 107 2.41 17.27 3.93
N PHE A 108 2.81 18.16 3.03
CA PHE A 108 4.17 18.27 2.53
C PHE A 108 4.66 19.71 2.54
N GLU A 109 5.96 19.86 2.77
CA GLU A 109 6.67 21.12 2.56
C GLU A 109 7.54 21.03 1.32
N VAL A 110 7.35 21.96 0.38
CA VAL A 110 8.07 21.98 -0.88
C VAL A 110 9.49 22.53 -0.65
N ILE A 111 10.49 21.67 -0.82
CA ILE A 111 11.90 22.05 -0.69
C ILE A 111 12.40 22.68 -1.99
N LYS A 112 12.01 22.10 -3.13
CA LYS A 112 12.47 22.53 -4.45
C LYS A 112 11.33 22.40 -5.45
N ALA A 113 11.14 23.41 -6.29
CA ALA A 113 10.19 23.36 -7.40
C ALA A 113 10.83 23.95 -8.68
N SER A 114 10.59 23.30 -9.82
CA SER A 114 11.07 23.84 -11.10
C SER A 114 10.36 25.15 -11.44
N LYS A 115 11.04 26.05 -12.18
CA LYS A 115 10.45 27.34 -12.62
C LYS A 115 9.21 27.15 -13.50
N ALA A 116 9.10 26.02 -14.19
CA ALA A 116 7.94 25.67 -15.02
C ALA A 116 6.63 25.62 -14.22
N CYS A 117 6.69 25.20 -12.94
CA CYS A 117 5.50 25.17 -12.08
C CYS A 117 4.83 26.54 -11.91
N ARG A 118 5.58 27.65 -12.00
CA ARG A 118 5.04 29.00 -11.88
C ARG A 118 4.21 29.43 -13.09
N LYS A 119 4.48 28.84 -14.27
CA LYS A 119 3.76 29.15 -15.51
C LYS A 119 2.42 28.42 -15.58
N GLU A 120 2.33 27.27 -14.91
CA GLU A 120 1.14 26.43 -14.89
C GLU A 120 0.19 26.85 -13.77
N LYS A 121 -1.01 27.33 -14.12
CA LYS A 121 -2.00 27.83 -13.15
C LYS A 121 -2.36 26.80 -12.07
N GLY A 122 -2.46 25.52 -12.45
CA GLY A 122 -2.79 24.43 -11.53
C GLY A 122 -1.66 24.02 -10.57
N PHE A 123 -0.42 24.43 -10.85
CA PHE A 123 0.77 24.06 -10.05
C PHE A 123 1.51 25.28 -9.49
N ALA A 124 0.99 26.49 -9.70
CA ALA A 124 1.62 27.73 -9.24
C ALA A 124 1.76 27.82 -7.70
N ALA A 125 1.06 26.98 -6.94
CA ALA A 125 1.21 26.85 -5.49
C ALA A 125 2.44 26.03 -5.07
N LEU A 126 3.04 25.24 -5.97
CA LEU A 126 4.27 24.50 -5.72
C LEU A 126 5.47 25.46 -5.84
N ARG A 127 5.74 26.19 -4.75
CA ARG A 127 6.91 27.05 -4.60
C ARG A 127 7.71 26.59 -3.40
N GLU A 128 9.02 26.85 -3.44
CA GLU A 128 9.92 26.55 -2.34
C GLU A 128 9.41 27.21 -1.04
N GLY A 129 9.37 26.45 0.06
CA GLY A 129 8.80 26.85 1.35
C GLY A 129 7.27 26.80 1.45
N SER A 130 6.56 26.45 0.38
CA SER A 130 5.09 26.34 0.43
C SER A 130 4.66 25.03 1.08
N ARG A 131 3.63 25.11 1.94
CA ARG A 131 2.92 23.95 2.48
C ARG A 131 1.81 23.55 1.51
N VAL A 132 1.83 22.30 1.08
CA VAL A 132 0.84 21.71 0.18
C VAL A 132 0.32 20.42 0.76
N CYS A 133 -0.90 20.07 0.40
CA CYS A 133 -1.51 18.85 0.87
C CYS A 133 -1.92 17.99 -0.31
N VAL A 134 -1.66 16.70 -0.17
CA VAL A 134 -1.91 15.72 -1.22
C VAL A 134 -2.84 14.67 -0.67
N ARG A 135 -4.00 14.50 -1.32
CA ARG A 135 -4.96 13.46 -0.97
C ARG A 135 -4.61 12.16 -1.68
N CYS A 136 -4.56 11.08 -0.90
CA CYS A 136 -4.58 9.72 -1.41
C CYS A 136 -6.04 9.26 -1.44
N GLU A 137 -6.59 9.11 -2.65
CA GLU A 137 -7.93 8.56 -2.84
C GLU A 137 -7.89 7.04 -2.66
N ALA A 138 -8.99 6.46 -2.19
CA ALA A 138 -9.13 5.03 -1.92
C ALA A 138 -8.67 4.14 -3.09
N GLN A 139 -8.94 4.57 -4.31
CA GLN A 139 -8.60 3.85 -5.55
C GLN A 139 -7.09 3.83 -5.86
N ALA A 140 -6.32 4.74 -5.27
CA ALA A 140 -4.86 4.85 -5.42
C ALA A 140 -4.09 4.19 -4.25
N VAL A 141 -4.79 3.78 -3.18
CA VAL A 141 -4.20 3.06 -2.04
C VAL A 141 -3.75 1.66 -2.48
N ARG A 142 -2.54 1.26 -2.07
CA ARG A 142 -1.96 -0.05 -2.37
C ARG A 142 -1.71 -0.85 -1.11
N ARG A 143 -2.33 -2.02 -0.98
CA ARG A 143 -2.08 -2.94 0.14
C ARG A 143 -0.63 -3.41 0.15
N ALA A 144 -0.07 -3.70 -1.01
CA ALA A 144 1.32 -4.15 -1.17
C ALA A 144 2.38 -3.12 -0.71
N LEU A 145 1.99 -1.85 -0.52
CA LEU A 145 2.85 -0.80 0.02
C LEU A 145 2.58 -0.51 1.51
N GLY A 146 1.75 -1.32 2.18
CA GLY A 146 1.31 -1.06 3.55
C GLY A 146 0.22 0.01 3.61
N TYR A 147 -0.82 -0.15 2.79
CA TYR A 147 -2.01 0.72 2.74
C TYR A 147 -1.69 2.21 2.48
N ARG A 148 -0.78 2.48 1.54
CA ARG A 148 -0.44 3.84 1.13
C ARG A 148 -0.44 4.04 -0.39
N CYS A 149 -0.50 5.30 -0.81
CA CYS A 149 -0.32 5.70 -2.20
C CYS A 149 1.15 5.67 -2.56
N GLN A 150 1.43 5.39 -3.84
CA GLN A 150 2.79 5.51 -4.36
C GLN A 150 3.25 6.97 -4.31
N GLY A 151 4.46 7.20 -3.80
CA GLY A 151 4.99 8.55 -3.60
C GLY A 151 4.44 9.28 -2.37
N HIS A 152 3.70 8.60 -1.49
CA HIS A 152 3.34 9.09 -0.14
C HIS A 152 4.59 9.56 0.63
N GLY A 153 5.75 8.99 0.30
CA GLY A 153 7.03 9.43 0.82
C GLY A 153 7.25 9.04 2.28
N VAL A 154 8.34 9.56 2.84
CA VAL A 154 8.82 9.20 4.17
C VAL A 154 8.92 10.48 5.00
N VAL A 155 8.45 10.41 6.24
CA VAL A 155 8.53 11.49 7.21
C VAL A 155 9.98 11.98 7.35
N ASP A 156 10.17 13.29 7.36
CA ASP A 156 11.47 13.98 7.51
C ASP A 156 12.54 13.60 6.48
N ARG A 157 12.13 13.03 5.34
CA ARG A 157 13.04 12.71 4.24
C ARG A 157 12.56 13.34 2.95
N ALA A 158 13.50 13.93 2.21
CA ALA A 158 13.21 14.55 0.93
C ALA A 158 12.87 13.48 -0.12
N THR A 159 11.64 13.51 -0.64
CA THR A 159 11.17 12.66 -1.75
C THR A 159 10.87 13.50 -2.99
N ARG A 160 10.70 12.84 -4.14
CA ARG A 160 10.50 13.50 -5.44
C ARG A 160 9.02 13.54 -5.81
N TRP A 161 8.65 14.54 -6.58
CA TRP A 161 7.33 14.65 -7.17
C TRP A 161 7.40 15.21 -8.60
N SER A 162 6.37 14.89 -9.39
CA SER A 162 6.19 15.39 -10.75
C SER A 162 4.71 15.64 -11.02
N ALA A 163 4.41 16.77 -11.68
CA ALA A 163 3.08 17.05 -12.20
C ALA A 163 2.80 16.19 -13.44
N LEU A 164 1.63 15.54 -13.46
CA LEU A 164 1.26 14.65 -14.55
C LEU A 164 0.85 15.43 -15.81
N SER A 165 0.08 16.51 -15.65
CA SER A 165 -0.35 17.38 -16.75
C SER A 165 0.70 18.41 -17.17
N ALA A 166 1.84 18.48 -16.48
CA ALA A 166 2.94 19.39 -16.79
C ALA A 166 4.29 18.73 -16.48
N THR A 167 4.82 17.94 -17.41
CA THR A 167 6.04 17.12 -17.23
C THR A 167 7.28 17.93 -16.82
N HIS A 168 7.34 19.22 -17.19
CA HIS A 168 8.41 20.12 -16.78
C HIS A 168 8.26 20.67 -15.35
N CYS A 169 7.08 20.54 -14.73
CA CYS A 169 6.83 20.90 -13.35
C CYS A 169 7.11 19.71 -12.41
N HIS A 170 8.25 19.76 -11.74
CA HIS A 170 8.69 18.69 -10.83
C HIS A 170 9.57 19.28 -9.72
N GLY A 171 9.83 18.49 -8.70
CA GLY A 171 10.57 18.99 -7.56
C GLY A 171 10.85 17.96 -6.48
N LYS A 172 11.20 18.49 -5.30
CA LYS A 172 11.39 17.72 -4.08
C LYS A 172 10.58 18.36 -2.96
N TRP A 173 10.08 17.52 -2.06
CA TRP A 173 9.38 17.94 -0.86
C TRP A 173 9.78 17.05 0.31
N VAL A 174 9.39 17.43 1.51
CA VAL A 174 9.46 16.59 2.71
C VAL A 174 8.05 16.39 3.23
N ARG A 175 7.73 15.14 3.61
CA ARG A 175 6.47 14.83 4.28
C ARG A 175 6.54 15.36 5.71
N LEU A 176 5.55 16.13 6.10
CA LEU A 176 5.37 16.57 7.48
C LEU A 176 4.65 15.46 8.27
N GLU A 177 4.95 15.33 9.55
CA GLU A 177 4.12 14.51 10.44
C GLU A 177 2.70 15.10 10.44
N SER A 178 1.72 14.23 10.18
CA SER A 178 0.32 14.58 10.42
C SER A 178 0.08 14.52 11.92
N ASP A 179 -0.68 15.46 12.49
CA ASP A 179 -1.19 15.46 13.88
C ASP A 179 -2.15 14.28 14.19
N GLN A 180 -1.96 13.11 13.57
CA GLN A 180 -2.74 11.90 13.81
C GLN A 180 -1.79 10.85 14.40
N PRO A 181 -2.13 10.27 15.57
CA PRO A 181 -1.30 9.27 16.23
C PRO A 181 -1.15 8.04 15.33
N GLU A 182 0.06 7.48 15.30
CA GLU A 182 0.29 6.17 14.69
C GLU A 182 -0.68 5.15 15.32
N PRO A 183 -1.29 4.24 14.54
CA PRO A 183 -2.02 3.12 15.14
C PRO A 183 -1.02 2.34 15.98
N GLU A 184 -1.29 2.23 17.27
CA GLU A 184 -0.49 1.41 18.17
C GLU A 184 -0.40 -0.02 17.62
N PRO A 185 0.74 -0.70 17.79
CA PRO A 185 0.90 -2.06 17.32
C PRO A 185 -0.14 -2.96 18.00
N ASP A 186 -1.00 -3.60 17.20
CA ASP A 186 -1.98 -4.60 17.64
C ASP A 186 -1.27 -5.66 18.50
N THR A 187 -1.42 -5.56 19.82
CA THR A 187 -1.09 -6.64 20.75
C THR A 187 -2.34 -7.47 20.98
N ASP A 188 -2.75 -8.26 19.98
CA ASP A 188 -3.74 -9.31 20.23
C ASP A 188 -3.00 -10.62 20.52
N THR A 189 -2.84 -10.85 21.83
CA THR A 189 -2.50 -12.15 22.40
C THR A 189 -3.79 -12.94 22.56
N ASP A 190 -3.78 -14.17 22.05
CA ASP A 190 -4.78 -15.21 22.24
C ASP A 190 -5.31 -15.28 23.68
N MET A 191 -6.64 -15.29 23.85
CA MET A 191 -7.32 -16.04 24.91
C MET A 191 -8.70 -16.50 24.40
N LEU A 192 -8.86 -17.83 24.37
CA LEU A 192 -10.06 -18.59 24.04
C LEU A 192 -11.14 -18.54 25.16
N GLY A 193 -12.39 -18.78 24.76
CA GLY A 193 -13.53 -19.21 25.60
C GLY A 193 -14.52 -18.08 25.89
N ASP A 194 -15.83 -18.22 25.77
CA ASP A 194 -16.72 -19.37 25.60
C ASP A 194 -18.08 -18.82 25.11
N SER A 195 -18.83 -19.60 24.31
CA SER A 195 -20.25 -19.33 24.05
C SER A 195 -21.08 -19.82 25.26
N PRO A 196 -22.31 -19.31 25.48
CA PRO A 196 -23.46 -19.97 24.85
C PRO A 196 -24.60 -19.03 24.41
N ASP A 197 -25.44 -19.63 23.55
CA ASP A 197 -26.74 -19.21 23.01
C ASP A 197 -27.70 -18.49 23.97
N GLU A 198 -28.50 -17.56 23.45
CA GLU A 198 -29.97 -17.70 23.49
C GLU A 198 -30.70 -16.84 22.43
N ASN A 199 -31.70 -17.48 21.81
CA ASN A 199 -32.63 -16.96 20.80
C ASN A 199 -33.55 -15.86 21.33
N GLN A 200 -33.98 -14.94 20.46
CA GLN A 200 -35.41 -14.70 20.26
C GLN A 200 -35.74 -14.07 18.90
N VAL A 201 -36.75 -14.66 18.27
CA VAL A 201 -37.42 -14.35 17.00
C VAL A 201 -38.67 -13.49 17.29
N VAL A 202 -39.24 -12.92 16.22
CA VAL A 202 -40.57 -12.30 16.00
C VAL A 202 -40.58 -10.75 16.02
N ASP A 203 -41.15 -10.00 15.07
CA ASP A 203 -42.20 -10.27 14.07
C ASP A 203 -42.01 -9.48 12.75
N GLU A 204 -42.65 -9.97 11.71
CA GLU A 204 -42.89 -9.37 10.39
C GLU A 204 -43.89 -8.20 10.46
N GLU A 205 -43.67 -7.12 9.71
CA GLU A 205 -44.77 -6.42 9.03
C GLU A 205 -44.30 -5.93 7.65
N GLU A 206 -44.94 -6.49 6.64
CA GLU A 206 -44.92 -6.10 5.24
C GLU A 206 -45.99 -5.01 5.04
N GLU A 207 -45.60 -3.80 4.62
CA GLU A 207 -46.57 -2.89 4.00
C GLU A 207 -46.00 -2.22 2.74
N SER A 208 -46.78 -2.39 1.68
CA SER A 208 -46.47 -2.01 0.30
C SER A 208 -46.64 -0.51 0.02
N ALA A 209 -45.89 -0.07 -1.00
CA ALA A 209 -46.24 0.99 -1.95
C ALA A 209 -46.38 2.45 -1.46
N LYS A 210 -45.35 3.25 -1.74
CA LYS A 210 -45.48 4.41 -2.65
C LYS A 210 -44.13 5.02 -3.00
N GLN A 211 -43.87 5.13 -4.29
CA GLN A 211 -42.81 5.94 -4.86
C GLN A 211 -43.20 7.43 -4.80
N PRO A 212 -42.33 8.34 -4.33
CA PRO A 212 -42.36 9.71 -4.79
C PRO A 212 -41.03 10.12 -5.43
N ARG A 213 -41.14 10.34 -6.73
CA ARG A 213 -40.52 11.36 -7.58
C ARG A 213 -39.47 12.30 -6.92
N ARG A 214 -38.32 12.37 -7.61
CA ARG A 214 -37.59 13.61 -7.99
C ARG A 214 -37.72 14.77 -6.98
N LYS A 215 -36.75 14.88 -6.08
CA LYS A 215 -35.96 16.09 -5.77
C LYS A 215 -35.07 15.78 -4.57
N GLU A 216 -33.87 16.38 -4.57
CA GLU A 216 -32.84 16.28 -3.52
C GLU A 216 -31.79 15.15 -3.62
N GLN A 217 -31.36 14.81 -4.84
CA GLN A 217 -29.91 14.67 -5.08
C GLN A 217 -29.30 16.06 -5.22
N LYS A 218 -29.31 16.81 -4.11
CA LYS A 218 -28.55 18.06 -4.00
C LYS A 218 -27.13 17.64 -3.65
N ASP A 219 -26.35 17.45 -4.71
CA ASP A 219 -24.89 17.53 -4.76
C ASP A 219 -24.23 17.52 -3.37
N LYS A 220 -24.00 16.32 -2.83
CA LYS A 220 -22.93 16.12 -1.86
C LYS A 220 -21.66 16.54 -2.60
N ALA A 221 -21.26 17.80 -2.41
CA ALA A 221 -19.92 18.25 -2.65
C ALA A 221 -19.01 17.32 -1.84
N VAL A 222 -18.54 16.25 -2.49
CA VAL A 222 -17.59 15.30 -1.93
C VAL A 222 -16.41 16.14 -1.47
N SER A 223 -16.26 16.24 -0.15
CA SER A 223 -15.41 17.20 0.53
C SER A 223 -14.07 17.38 -0.18
N LEU A 224 -13.92 18.54 -0.81
CA LEU A 224 -12.70 19.02 -1.43
C LEU A 224 -11.70 19.54 -0.40
N GLU A 225 -11.97 19.28 0.87
CA GLU A 225 -11.26 19.83 1.99
C GLU A 225 -10.62 18.66 2.73
N CYS A 226 -9.29 18.63 2.71
CA CYS A 226 -8.54 17.78 3.62
C CYS A 226 -8.58 18.44 5.01
N PRO A 227 -9.31 17.87 6.00
CA PRO A 227 -9.47 18.49 7.30
C PRO A 227 -8.15 18.64 8.06
N SER A 228 -7.18 17.74 7.81
CA SER A 228 -5.81 17.80 8.36
C SER A 228 -4.97 18.95 7.80
N CYS A 229 -5.49 19.70 6.83
CA CYS A 229 -4.73 20.56 5.93
C CYS A 229 -5.50 21.83 5.55
N LYS A 230 -6.21 22.43 6.52
CA LYS A 230 -7.10 23.60 6.34
C LYS A 230 -6.46 24.83 5.65
N LYS A 231 -5.12 24.86 5.49
CA LYS A 231 -4.35 25.97 4.90
C LYS A 231 -3.27 25.42 3.94
N GLY A 232 -3.65 25.07 2.71
CA GLY A 232 -2.68 24.61 1.70
C GLY A 232 -3.33 24.34 0.34
N ALA A 233 -2.52 24.35 -0.73
CA ALA A 233 -3.00 23.92 -2.04
C ALA A 233 -3.20 22.39 -2.06
N LEU A 234 -4.32 21.96 -2.62
CA LEU A 234 -4.72 20.56 -2.66
C LEU A 234 -4.35 19.89 -3.99
N PHE A 235 -3.69 18.75 -3.90
CA PHE A 235 -3.34 17.87 -5.01
C PHE A 235 -3.82 16.44 -4.73
N ILE A 236 -3.77 15.58 -5.74
CA ILE A 236 -4.19 14.18 -5.65
C ILE A 236 -3.06 13.28 -6.17
N PHE A 237 -2.79 12.19 -5.46
CA PHE A 237 -1.91 11.12 -5.93
C PHE A 237 -2.56 10.33 -7.08
N VAL A 238 -1.79 9.99 -8.10
CA VAL A 238 -2.22 9.17 -9.24
C VAL A 238 -1.43 7.87 -9.32
#